data_AF-A0A374AG34-F1
#
_entry.id   AF-A0A374AG34-F1
#
_cell.length_a   1.000
_cell.length_b   1.000
_cell.length_c   1.000
_cell.angle_alpha   90.00
_cell.angle_beta   90.00
_cell.angle_gamma   90.00
#
_symmetry.space_group_name_H-M   'P 1'
#
loop_
_entity.id
_entity.type
_entity.pdbx_description
1 polymer ?
#
loop_
_entity_poly.entity_id
_entity_poly.type
_entity_poly.pdbx_seq_one_letter_code
_entity_poly.pdbx_strand_id
1 'polypeptide(L)' 'MKRAELEKHLGKIVEITLFDGKIIKGELHKTREERFKHEPNLYIPYNYYFLINPQSSCIFKSSHVKKLKI' A
#
# COMPACT_ATOMS: atom_id res chain seq x y z
N MET A 1 1.11 -7.38 9.42
CA MET A 1 1.01 -6.10 10.17
C MET A 1 -0.43 -5.87 10.63
N LYS A 2 -0.66 -5.22 11.79
CA LYS A 2 -2.02 -4.76 12.16
C LYS A 2 -2.47 -3.64 11.22
N ARG A 3 -3.74 -3.67 10.80
CA ARG A 3 -4.32 -2.68 9.87
C ARG A 3 -4.25 -1.26 10.42
N ALA A 4 -4.63 -1.10 11.69
CA ALA A 4 -4.60 0.17 12.39
C ALA A 4 -3.21 0.82 12.44
N GLU A 5 -2.14 0.03 12.49
CA GLU A 5 -0.78 0.59 12.48
C GLU A 5 -0.36 1.00 11.07
N LEU A 6 -0.66 0.19 10.06
CA LEU A 6 -0.41 0.54 8.67
C LEU A 6 -1.16 1.82 8.26
N GLU A 7 -2.42 1.96 8.70
CA GLU A 7 -3.26 3.13 8.39
C GLU A 7 -2.75 4.44 9.04
N LYS A 8 -1.95 4.38 10.12
CA LYS A 8 -1.29 5.57 10.68
C LYS A 8 -0.23 6.18 9.77
N HIS A 9 0.22 5.42 8.78
CA HIS A 9 1.26 5.83 7.83
C HIS A 9 0.71 6.14 6.44
N LEU A 10 -0.62 6.21 6.27
CA LEU A 10 -1.24 6.67 5.02
C LEU A 10 -0.78 8.10 4.69
N GLY A 11 -0.45 8.35 3.43
CA GLY A 11 0.10 9.62 2.94
C GLY A 11 1.55 9.90 3.38
N LYS A 12 2.25 8.89 3.93
CA LYS A 12 3.68 8.99 4.25
C LYS A 12 4.51 8.12 3.31
N ILE A 13 5.73 8.55 3.05
CA ILE A 13 6.73 7.72 2.40
C ILE A 13 7.16 6.63 3.39
N VAL A 14 6.95 5.38 3.01
CA VAL A 14 7.34 4.21 3.80
C VAL A 14 8.03 3.19 2.91
N GLU A 15 8.85 2.36 3.54
CA GLU A 15 9.45 1.18 2.95
C GLU A 15 8.78 -0.06 3.52
N ILE A 16 8.13 -0.84 2.65
CA ILE A 16 7.41 -2.05 3.01
C ILE A 16 8.16 -3.25 2.46
N THR A 17 8.45 -4.21 3.34
CA THR A 17 8.92 -5.54 2.96
C THR A 17 7.73 -6.49 2.95
N LEU A 18 7.42 -7.04 1.77
CA LEU A 18 6.41 -8.07 1.60
C LEU A 18 6.93 -9.44 2.03
N PHE A 19 6.01 -10.40 2.18
CA PHE A 19 6.34 -11.77 2.57
C PHE A 19 7.26 -12.46 1.54
N ASP A 20 7.07 -12.16 0.25
CA ASP A 20 7.91 -12.62 -0.88
C ASP A 20 9.35 -12.05 -0.87
N GLY A 21 9.72 -11.27 0.14
CA GLY A 21 11.04 -10.61 0.21
C GLY A 21 11.16 -9.37 -0.67
N LYS A 22 10.11 -9.04 -1.44
CA LYS A 22 10.04 -7.81 -2.24
C LYS A 22 10.01 -6.60 -1.32
N ILE A 23 10.96 -5.67 -1.53
CA ILE A 23 11.01 -4.39 -0.85
C ILE A 23 10.45 -3.34 -1.80
N ILE A 24 9.46 -2.60 -1.33
CA ILE A 24 8.80 -1.53 -2.07
C ILE A 24 8.86 -0.26 -1.23
N LYS A 25 9.18 0.86 -1.86
CA LYS A 25 9.25 2.18 -1.22
C LYS A 25 8.39 3.15 -1.99
N GLY A 26 7.64 3.98 -1.28
CA GLY A 26 6.78 4.99 -1.88
C GLY A 26 5.81 5.59 -0.87
N GLU A 27 4.90 6.44 -1.34
CA GLU A 27 3.84 7.00 -0.52
C GLU A 27 2.72 5.97 -0.32
N LEU A 28 2.31 5.70 0.92
CA LEU A 28 1.30 4.70 1.23
C LEU A 28 -0.13 5.22 1.00
N HIS A 29 -0.87 4.51 0.17
CA HIS A 29 -2.27 4.79 -0.14
C HIS A 29 -3.15 3.56 0.04
N LYS A 30 -4.45 3.82 0.13
CA LYS A 30 -5.48 2.80 0.26
C LYS A 30 -6.32 2.75 -1.01
N THR A 31 -6.75 1.54 -1.37
CA THR A 31 -7.73 1.37 -2.45
C THR A 31 -9.06 2.02 -2.06
N ARG A 32 -9.86 2.44 -3.06
CA ARG A 32 -11.12 3.21 -2.92
C ARG A 32 -10.98 4.69 -2.54
N GLU A 33 -9.79 5.25 -2.49
CA GLU A 33 -9.67 6.72 -2.48
C GLU A 33 -10.27 7.30 -3.77
N GLU A 34 -11.09 8.35 -3.65
CA GLU A 34 -11.77 8.98 -4.81
C GLU A 34 -10.80 9.44 -5.89
N ARG A 35 -9.56 9.76 -5.50
CA ARG A 35 -8.45 10.06 -6.41
C ARG A 35 -8.17 8.97 -7.44
N PHE A 36 -8.41 7.70 -7.09
CA PHE A 36 -8.17 6.55 -7.98
C PHE A 36 -9.45 5.97 -8.56
N LYS A 37 -10.56 6.71 -8.54
CA LYS A 37 -11.83 6.29 -9.16
C LYS A 37 -11.69 6.00 -10.66
N HIS A 38 -10.74 6.66 -11.32
CA HIS A 38 -10.40 6.42 -12.72
C HIS A 38 -9.63 5.11 -12.96
N GLU A 39 -9.03 4.52 -11.93
CA GLU A 39 -8.31 3.25 -12.01
C GLU A 39 -9.13 2.13 -11.32
N PRO A 40 -9.92 1.34 -12.08
CA PRO A 40 -10.75 0.29 -11.50
C PRO A 40 -9.94 -0.73 -10.69
N ASN A 41 -8.68 -0.97 -11.07
CA ASN A 41 -7.76 -1.85 -10.33
C ASN A 41 -7.40 -1.32 -8.93
N LEU A 42 -7.53 -0.02 -8.68
CA LEU A 42 -7.27 0.63 -7.39
C LEU A 42 -8.56 1.01 -6.65
N TYR A 43 -9.71 1.02 -7.34
CA TYR A 43 -11.01 1.37 -6.76
C TYR A 43 -11.87 0.15 -6.40
N ILE A 44 -11.85 -0.91 -7.22
CA ILE A 44 -12.67 -2.11 -6.99
C ILE A 44 -12.20 -2.91 -5.75
N PRO A 45 -10.89 -3.17 -5.53
CA PRO A 45 -10.44 -4.02 -4.45
C PRO A 45 -10.73 -3.38 -3.09
N TYR A 46 -11.39 -4.13 -2.21
CA TYR A 46 -11.64 -3.69 -0.84
C TYR A 46 -10.51 -4.15 0.08
N ASN A 47 -10.05 -3.26 0.98
CA ASN A 47 -9.03 -3.57 2.00
C ASN A 47 -7.61 -3.85 1.46
N TYR A 48 -7.25 -3.22 0.34
CA TYR A 48 -5.90 -3.26 -0.21
C TYR A 48 -5.19 -1.92 -0.02
N TYR A 49 -3.87 -1.99 -0.04
CA TYR A 49 -2.96 -0.88 0.08
C TYR A 49 -1.98 -0.93 -1.09
N PHE A 50 -1.46 0.22 -1.48
CA PHE A 50 -0.45 0.32 -2.52
C PHE A 50 0.51 1.46 -2.19
N LEU A 51 1.68 1.41 -2.80
CA LEU A 51 2.65 2.49 -2.72
C LEU A 51 2.67 3.21 -4.07
N ILE A 52 2.59 4.53 -4.04
CA ILE A 52 2.79 5.35 -5.23
C ILE A 52 4.27 5.66 -5.35
N ASN A 53 4.89 5.08 -6.38
CA ASN A 53 6.26 5.37 -6.78
C ASN A 53 6.36 5.13 -8.30
N PRO A 54 7.20 5.86 -9.06
CA PRO A 54 7.27 5.79 -10.53
C PRO A 54 7.58 4.41 -11.14
N GLN A 55 7.87 3.39 -10.33
CA GLN A 55 8.28 2.05 -10.80
C GLN A 55 7.41 0.89 -10.28
N SER A 56 6.35 1.10 -9.47
CA SER A 56 5.62 -0.05 -8.92
C SER A 56 4.15 0.24 -8.57
N SER A 57 3.23 -0.26 -9.40
CA SER A 57 1.78 -0.35 -9.15
C SER A 57 1.41 -1.61 -8.34
N CYS A 58 2.15 -1.89 -7.26
CA CYS A 58 1.98 -3.13 -6.51
C CYS A 58 0.93 -2.97 -5.40
N ILE A 59 -0.23 -3.62 -5.56
CA ILE A 59 -1.25 -3.73 -4.50
C ILE A 59 -0.91 -4.88 -3.55
N PHE A 60 -1.13 -4.68 -2.26
CA PHE A 60 -0.91 -5.69 -1.22
C PHE A 60 -1.92 -5.54 -0.08
N LYS A 61 -2.10 -6.63 0.69
CA LYS A 61 -2.86 -6.60 1.94
C LYS A 61 -1.93 -6.30 3.10
N SER A 62 -2.46 -5.69 4.16
CA SER A 62 -1.75 -5.51 5.44
C SER A 62 -1.19 -6.81 6.03
N SER A 63 -1.83 -7.95 5.71
CA SER A 63 -1.38 -9.29 6.12
C SER A 63 -0.11 -9.73 5.40
N HIS A 64 0.12 -9.25 4.17
CA HIS A 64 1.32 -9.58 3.38
C HIS A 64 2.52 -8.69 3.74
N VAL A 65 2.29 -7.65 4.54
CA VAL A 65 3.36 -6.78 5.07
C VAL A 65 4.07 -7.50 6.20
N LYS A 66 5.33 -7.86 5.92
CA LYS A 66 6.25 -8.50 6.87
C LYS A 66 6.96 -7.46 7.74
N LYS A 67 7.43 -6.37 7.14
CA LYS A 67 8.05 -5.24 7.85
C LYS A 67 7.62 -3.92 7.21
N LEU A 68 7.50 -2.89 8.04
CA LEU A 68 7.30 -1.52 7.63
C LEU A 68 8.38 -0.67 8.29
N LYS A 69 9.07 0.14 7.48
CA LYS A 69 10.05 1.14 7.89
C LYS A 69 9.57 2.51 7.40
N ILE A 70 9.89 3.54 8.18
CA ILE A 70 9.56 4.94 7.93
C ILE A 70 10.87 5.67 7.70
#